data_AF-A0A9D1T3C6-F1
#
_entry.id   AF-A0A9D1T3C6-F1
#
_cell.length_a   1.000
_cell.length_b   1.000
_cell.length_c   1.000
_cell.angle_alpha   90.00
_cell.angle_beta   90.00
_cell.angle_gamma   90.00
#
_symmetry.space_group_name_H-M   'P 1'
#
loop_
_entity.id
_entity.type
_entity.pdbx_description
1 polymer ?
#
loop_
_entity_poly.entity_id
_entity_poly.type
_entity_poly.pdbx_seq_one_letter_code
_entity_poly.pdbx_strand_id
1 'polypeptide(L)'
;MRLPLALLLCLVALAPLRAEFSGGAPAHPLFIAGGGHVAELTPQGETLRKWRVGNVNDAWRLPNGNVLVADGAAWEATPDGKRVWEYKAKETKGGGVFSCQRLPNGNTLIAENSTGRVFERTPDGRDLNVIQVPLNEKDRHQTLRMVRRLPNGDTLVCRSGVGIVELYGPDLKVKWSQQVKGLAFAAVPDPAGNVYIALLDRIQLWSPGHELLWEFVGKDSGLPIKNMTGIHLLPNGNLVVGCYACGPRDVGAFELTPRKTVLWRYATPKRGRDSHMAIQLLDPAIATPNR
;
A
#
# COMPACT_ATOMS: atom_id res chain seq x y z
N MET A 1 -24.05 67.23 -1.70
CA MET A 1 -23.58 66.10 -2.53
C MET A 1 -22.68 65.21 -1.68
N ARG A 2 -23.15 64.05 -1.22
CA ARG A 2 -22.36 63.06 -0.49
C ARG A 2 -21.99 61.93 -1.45
N LEU A 3 -20.69 61.71 -1.68
CA LEU A 3 -20.20 60.56 -2.44
C LEU A 3 -20.47 59.26 -1.65
N PRO A 4 -20.91 58.16 -2.28
CA PRO A 4 -21.01 56.89 -1.60
C PRO A 4 -19.61 56.25 -1.50
N LEU A 5 -19.30 55.76 -0.31
CA LEU A 5 -18.12 54.97 0.02
C LEU A 5 -18.25 53.61 -0.67
N ALA A 6 -17.45 53.34 -1.71
CA ALA A 6 -17.40 52.04 -2.36
C ALA A 6 -16.73 51.03 -1.40
N LEU A 7 -17.52 50.08 -0.90
CA LEU A 7 -17.06 48.96 -0.09
C LEU A 7 -16.25 48.01 -0.99
N LEU A 8 -14.92 48.00 -0.83
CA LEU A 8 -14.05 47.05 -1.52
C LEU A 8 -14.25 45.67 -0.89
N LEU A 9 -15.11 44.84 -1.48
CA LEU A 9 -15.21 43.42 -1.12
C LEU A 9 -13.91 42.72 -1.58
N CYS A 10 -12.97 42.54 -0.65
CA CYS A 10 -11.89 41.58 -0.81
C CYS A 10 -12.50 40.17 -0.91
N LEU A 11 -12.70 39.70 -2.14
CA LEU A 11 -12.85 38.27 -2.44
C LEU A 11 -11.57 37.56 -1.99
N VAL A 12 -11.55 37.09 -0.74
CA VAL A 12 -10.62 36.03 -0.34
C VAL A 12 -11.04 34.82 -1.16
N ALA A 13 -10.34 34.59 -2.28
CA ALA A 13 -10.45 33.33 -2.99
C ALA A 13 -10.07 32.23 -1.99
N LEU A 14 -11.06 31.50 -1.48
CA LEU A 14 -10.78 30.23 -0.82
C LEU A 14 -10.11 29.35 -1.87
N ALA A 15 -8.78 29.29 -1.82
CA ALA A 15 -8.04 28.30 -2.58
C ALA A 15 -8.68 26.94 -2.25
N PRO A 16 -9.10 26.15 -3.26
CA PRO A 16 -9.63 24.82 -2.98
C PRO A 16 -8.58 24.07 -2.17
N LEU A 17 -8.99 23.41 -1.07
CA LEU A 17 -8.12 22.50 -0.31
C LEU A 17 -7.75 21.32 -1.22
N ARG A 18 -6.74 21.52 -2.07
CA ARG A 18 -6.11 20.49 -2.89
C ARG A 18 -5.17 19.69 -2.01
N ALA A 19 -4.94 18.44 -2.37
CA ALA A 19 -3.85 17.71 -1.74
C ALA A 19 -2.51 18.35 -2.16
N GLU A 20 -1.59 18.47 -1.22
CA GLU A 20 -0.35 19.22 -1.44
C GLU A 20 0.79 18.24 -1.66
N PHE A 21 1.24 18.15 -2.92
CA PHE A 21 2.58 17.67 -3.19
C PHE A 21 3.60 18.78 -2.88
N SER A 22 4.70 18.41 -2.24
CA SER A 22 5.82 19.32 -1.97
C SER A 22 7.16 18.63 -2.25
N GLY A 23 8.17 19.40 -2.63
CA GLY A 23 9.48 18.91 -3.09
C GLY A 23 9.53 18.53 -4.58
N GLY A 24 8.36 18.27 -5.19
CA GLY A 24 8.20 17.84 -6.57
C GLY A 24 6.80 17.26 -6.77
N ALA A 25 6.63 16.42 -7.80
CA ALA A 25 5.40 15.69 -8.09
C ALA A 25 5.73 14.26 -8.54
N PRO A 26 4.84 13.28 -8.35
CA PRO A 26 5.03 11.94 -8.89
C PRO A 26 5.02 11.96 -10.42
N ALA A 27 5.81 11.10 -11.05
CA ALA A 27 5.88 11.02 -12.52
C ALA A 27 4.57 10.58 -13.18
N HIS A 28 3.73 9.85 -12.43
CA HIS A 28 2.46 9.30 -12.89
C HIS A 28 1.37 9.49 -11.82
N PRO A 29 0.08 9.34 -12.17
CA PRO A 29 -0.99 9.36 -11.18
C PRO A 29 -0.76 8.34 -10.05
N LEU A 30 -1.20 8.68 -8.84
CA LEU A 30 -1.14 7.78 -7.69
C LEU A 30 -2.53 7.21 -7.40
N PHE A 31 -2.60 5.90 -7.17
CA PHE A 31 -3.75 5.28 -6.52
C PHE A 31 -3.41 5.07 -5.05
N ILE A 32 -4.21 5.67 -4.17
CA ILE A 32 -3.98 5.69 -2.72
C ILE A 32 -5.14 5.05 -1.99
N ALA A 33 -4.86 4.37 -0.87
CA ALA A 33 -5.84 3.59 -0.16
C ALA A 33 -5.75 3.69 1.37
N GLY A 34 -6.82 4.19 1.98
CA GLY A 34 -7.09 4.22 3.41
C GLY A 34 -7.90 5.45 3.81
N GLY A 35 -7.99 5.75 5.11
CA GLY A 35 -8.89 6.78 5.63
C GLY A 35 -10.37 6.56 5.27
N GLY A 36 -10.78 5.30 5.04
CA GLY A 36 -12.13 4.94 4.59
C GLY A 36 -12.41 5.22 3.10
N HIS A 37 -11.36 5.40 2.30
CA HIS A 37 -11.50 5.60 0.86
C HIS A 37 -10.35 4.98 0.05
N VAL A 38 -10.58 4.84 -1.25
CA VAL A 38 -9.51 4.74 -2.24
C VAL A 38 -9.67 5.88 -3.24
N ALA A 39 -8.58 6.43 -3.76
CA ALA A 39 -8.62 7.54 -4.70
C ALA A 39 -7.50 7.47 -5.74
N GLU A 40 -7.80 7.97 -6.93
CA GLU A 40 -6.81 8.27 -7.97
C GLU A 40 -6.49 9.76 -7.94
N LEU A 41 -5.21 10.08 -7.84
CA LEU A 41 -4.69 11.44 -7.78
C LEU A 41 -3.81 11.72 -9.00
N THR A 42 -3.99 12.86 -9.64
CA THR A 42 -3.04 13.34 -10.66
C THR A 42 -1.71 13.73 -10.02
N PRO A 43 -0.62 13.85 -10.81
CA PRO A 43 0.63 14.47 -10.35
C PRO A 43 0.46 15.89 -9.77
N GLN A 44 -0.62 16.58 -10.11
CA GLN A 44 -0.94 17.91 -9.60
C GLN A 44 -1.75 17.87 -8.28
N GLY A 45 -2.03 16.68 -7.74
CA GLY A 45 -2.79 16.51 -6.49
C GLY A 45 -4.31 16.62 -6.67
N GLU A 46 -4.80 16.55 -7.90
CA GLU A 46 -6.24 16.58 -8.18
C GLU A 46 -6.82 15.17 -8.06
N THR A 47 -7.92 15.04 -7.34
CA THR A 47 -8.65 13.77 -7.22
C THR A 47 -9.44 13.50 -8.50
N LEU A 48 -8.97 12.55 -9.31
CA LEU A 48 -9.68 12.09 -10.53
C LEU A 48 -10.92 11.28 -10.16
N ARG A 49 -10.80 10.42 -9.15
CA ARG A 49 -11.88 9.55 -8.70
C ARG A 49 -11.67 9.15 -7.25
N LYS A 50 -12.77 8.88 -6.55
CA LYS A 50 -12.76 8.49 -5.14
C LYS A 50 -13.92 7.54 -4.84
N TRP A 51 -13.62 6.44 -4.16
CA TRP A 51 -14.60 5.46 -3.70
C TRP A 51 -14.59 5.41 -2.18
N ARG A 52 -15.76 5.33 -1.56
CA ARG A 52 -15.88 5.05 -0.12
C ARG A 52 -15.75 3.55 0.12
N VAL A 53 -14.98 3.19 1.12
CA VAL A 53 -14.64 1.79 1.44
C VAL A 53 -14.51 1.62 2.97
N GLY A 54 -14.31 0.39 3.44
CA GLY A 54 -14.02 0.11 4.83
C GLY A 54 -12.61 0.56 5.26
N ASN A 55 -12.12 -0.01 6.36
CA ASN A 55 -10.74 0.21 6.78
C ASN A 55 -9.78 -0.60 5.89
N VAL A 56 -9.27 0.04 4.84
CA VAL A 56 -8.44 -0.63 3.82
C VAL A 56 -7.07 -1.02 4.38
N ASN A 57 -6.68 -2.25 4.12
CA ASN A 57 -5.34 -2.77 4.37
C ASN A 57 -4.53 -2.88 3.07
N ASP A 58 -5.20 -3.17 1.96
CA ASP A 58 -4.58 -3.33 0.65
C ASP A 58 -5.57 -2.97 -0.46
N ALA A 59 -5.08 -2.44 -1.57
CA ALA A 59 -5.94 -2.13 -2.72
C ALA A 59 -5.13 -1.97 -4.00
N TRP A 60 -5.82 -2.20 -5.12
CA TRP A 60 -5.26 -2.11 -6.45
C TRP A 60 -6.22 -1.41 -7.40
N ARG A 61 -5.64 -0.60 -8.28
CA ARG A 61 -6.28 -0.20 -9.52
C ARG A 61 -5.99 -1.26 -10.58
N LEU A 62 -7.03 -1.94 -11.07
CA LEU A 62 -6.92 -3.02 -12.04
C LEU A 62 -6.88 -2.50 -13.48
N PRO A 63 -6.27 -3.23 -14.45
CA PRO A 63 -6.19 -2.79 -15.85
C PRO A 63 -7.56 -2.52 -16.51
N ASN A 64 -8.60 -3.24 -16.10
CA ASN A 64 -9.95 -3.14 -16.66
C ASN A 64 -10.75 -1.89 -16.22
N GLY A 65 -10.20 -1.03 -15.35
CA GLY A 65 -10.96 0.11 -14.81
C GLY A 65 -11.37 -0.08 -13.35
N ASN A 66 -11.42 -1.32 -12.86
CA ASN A 66 -11.99 -1.66 -11.57
C ASN A 66 -11.01 -1.39 -10.43
N VAL A 67 -11.56 -1.31 -9.22
CA VAL A 67 -10.80 -1.34 -7.97
C VAL A 67 -10.94 -2.70 -7.31
N LEU A 68 -9.83 -3.25 -6.83
CA LEU A 68 -9.79 -4.44 -5.97
C LEU A 68 -9.32 -4.00 -4.59
N VAL A 69 -10.03 -4.35 -3.53
CA VAL A 69 -9.79 -3.84 -2.18
C VAL A 69 -9.85 -4.96 -1.15
N ALA A 70 -8.96 -4.90 -0.16
CA ALA A 70 -9.00 -5.67 1.07
C ALA A 70 -9.25 -4.75 2.28
N ASP A 71 -10.43 -4.85 2.90
CA ASP A 71 -10.85 -4.07 4.07
C ASP A 71 -11.41 -4.94 5.20
N GLY A 72 -10.99 -6.21 5.25
CA GLY A 72 -11.55 -7.29 6.07
C GLY A 72 -12.31 -8.31 5.23
N ALA A 73 -12.84 -7.90 4.09
CA ALA A 73 -13.22 -8.74 2.96
C ALA A 73 -12.30 -8.42 1.77
N ALA A 74 -12.23 -9.29 0.76
CA ALA A 74 -11.67 -8.92 -0.55
C ALA A 74 -12.82 -8.68 -1.53
N TRP A 75 -12.78 -7.62 -2.32
CA TRP A 75 -13.86 -7.33 -3.25
C TRP A 75 -13.41 -6.49 -4.43
N GLU A 76 -14.13 -6.63 -5.55
CA GLU A 76 -13.90 -5.86 -6.77
C GLU A 76 -15.14 -5.02 -7.09
N ALA A 77 -14.91 -3.76 -7.46
CA ALA A 77 -15.95 -2.86 -7.92
C ALA A 77 -15.55 -2.19 -9.23
N THR A 78 -16.55 -1.98 -10.08
CA THR A 78 -16.44 -1.17 -11.29
C THR A 78 -16.07 0.30 -11.01
N PRO A 79 -15.60 1.04 -12.02
CA PRO A 79 -15.52 2.50 -12.05
C PRO A 79 -16.62 3.27 -11.33
N ASP A 80 -17.88 2.89 -11.53
CA ASP A 80 -19.09 3.49 -10.98
C ASP A 80 -19.45 2.98 -9.57
N GLY A 81 -18.66 2.06 -9.02
CA GLY A 81 -18.78 1.56 -7.65
C GLY A 81 -19.68 0.33 -7.50
N LYS A 82 -20.22 -0.21 -8.59
CA LYS A 82 -20.97 -1.47 -8.56
C LYS A 82 -20.04 -2.64 -8.22
N ARG A 83 -20.37 -3.39 -7.16
CA ARG A 83 -19.67 -4.62 -6.77
C ARG A 83 -19.89 -5.71 -7.81
N VAL A 84 -18.78 -6.31 -8.27
CA VAL A 84 -18.78 -7.38 -9.29
C VAL A 84 -18.18 -8.69 -8.79
N TRP A 85 -17.45 -8.65 -7.68
CA TRP A 85 -16.91 -9.84 -7.02
C TRP A 85 -16.67 -9.55 -5.53
N GLU A 86 -16.82 -10.57 -4.67
CA GLU A 86 -16.54 -10.49 -3.24
C GLU A 86 -16.11 -11.85 -2.68
N TYR A 87 -15.20 -11.79 -1.71
CA TYR A 87 -14.85 -12.89 -0.82
C TYR A 87 -14.86 -12.40 0.63
N LYS A 88 -15.51 -13.17 1.49
CA LYS A 88 -15.58 -12.95 2.94
C LYS A 88 -14.98 -14.13 3.67
N ALA A 89 -14.04 -13.86 4.56
CA ALA A 89 -13.51 -14.84 5.49
C ALA A 89 -14.64 -15.32 6.43
N LYS A 90 -14.66 -16.62 6.74
CA LYS A 90 -15.62 -17.19 7.71
C LYS A 90 -15.30 -16.76 9.14
N GLU A 91 -14.01 -16.68 9.46
CA GLU A 91 -13.48 -16.18 10.72
C GLU A 91 -12.92 -14.78 10.51
N THR A 92 -13.27 -13.84 11.38
CA THR A 92 -12.85 -12.43 11.28
C THR A 92 -12.11 -11.95 12.52
N LYS A 93 -11.94 -12.78 13.56
CA LYS A 93 -11.11 -12.49 14.72
C LYS A 93 -9.67 -12.24 14.29
N GLY A 94 -9.21 -11.00 14.48
CA GLY A 94 -7.93 -10.51 13.98
C GLY A 94 -8.05 -9.61 12.75
N GLY A 95 -9.20 -9.55 12.08
CA GLY A 95 -9.49 -8.56 11.03
C GLY A 95 -9.81 -9.12 9.63
N GLY A 96 -9.99 -10.43 9.46
CA GLY A 96 -10.40 -11.01 8.17
C GLY A 96 -9.28 -10.94 7.12
N VAL A 97 -9.59 -10.40 5.94
CA VAL A 97 -8.66 -10.29 4.80
C VAL A 97 -7.89 -8.98 4.81
N PHE A 98 -6.55 -9.06 4.81
CA PHE A 98 -5.64 -7.90 4.83
C PHE A 98 -4.87 -7.67 3.54
N SER A 99 -4.75 -8.65 2.66
CA SER A 99 -4.11 -8.46 1.37
C SER A 99 -4.87 -9.20 0.29
N CYS A 100 -4.90 -8.60 -0.89
CA CYS A 100 -5.47 -9.20 -2.09
C CYS A 100 -4.64 -8.78 -3.29
N GLN A 101 -4.61 -9.58 -4.35
CA GLN A 101 -3.94 -9.24 -5.60
C GLN A 101 -4.57 -10.06 -6.73
N ARG A 102 -5.09 -9.41 -7.78
CA ARG A 102 -5.49 -10.11 -9.01
C ARG A 102 -4.23 -10.71 -9.64
N LEU A 103 -4.31 -11.94 -10.11
CA LEU A 103 -3.20 -12.66 -10.78
C LEU A 103 -3.42 -12.70 -12.31
N PRO A 104 -2.38 -13.00 -13.12
CA PRO A 104 -2.49 -12.92 -14.58
C PRO A 104 -3.46 -13.97 -15.14
N ASN A 105 -3.60 -15.09 -14.46
CA ASN A 105 -4.53 -16.17 -14.80
C ASN A 105 -6.00 -15.86 -14.43
N GLY A 106 -6.28 -14.66 -13.91
CA GLY A 106 -7.62 -14.26 -13.48
C GLY A 106 -7.99 -14.69 -12.05
N ASN A 107 -7.19 -15.49 -11.35
CA ASN A 107 -7.39 -15.79 -9.94
C ASN A 107 -7.11 -14.56 -9.06
N THR A 108 -7.54 -14.59 -7.80
CA THR A 108 -7.18 -13.58 -6.79
C THR A 108 -6.34 -14.23 -5.71
N LEU A 109 -5.11 -13.77 -5.50
CA LEU A 109 -4.37 -14.08 -4.27
C LEU A 109 -5.05 -13.37 -3.10
N ILE A 110 -5.27 -14.08 -2.00
CA ILE A 110 -5.91 -13.58 -0.78
C ILE A 110 -5.03 -13.94 0.41
N ALA A 111 -4.80 -12.97 1.30
CA ALA A 111 -4.20 -13.19 2.62
C ALA A 111 -5.23 -12.93 3.72
N GLU A 112 -5.74 -14.01 4.30
CA GLU A 112 -6.67 -14.00 5.41
C GLU A 112 -5.89 -13.93 6.74
N ASN A 113 -5.70 -12.71 7.25
CA ASN A 113 -5.01 -12.46 8.51
C ASN A 113 -5.66 -13.20 9.70
N SER A 114 -6.99 -13.30 9.71
CA SER A 114 -7.72 -13.93 10.81
C SER A 114 -7.40 -15.41 10.99
N THR A 115 -7.02 -16.13 9.92
CA THR A 115 -6.69 -17.57 9.96
C THR A 115 -5.26 -17.90 9.55
N GLY A 116 -4.47 -16.91 9.12
CA GLY A 116 -3.10 -17.13 8.66
C GLY A 116 -3.02 -17.84 7.30
N ARG A 117 -4.12 -17.89 6.55
CA ARG A 117 -4.16 -18.51 5.22
C ARG A 117 -3.78 -17.50 4.15
N VAL A 118 -2.86 -17.90 3.27
CA VAL A 118 -2.57 -17.23 2.00
C VAL A 118 -2.90 -18.22 0.88
N PHE A 119 -3.76 -17.84 -0.06
CA PHE A 119 -4.23 -18.78 -1.08
C PHE A 119 -4.67 -18.05 -2.36
N GLU A 120 -4.72 -18.80 -3.45
CA GLU A 120 -5.31 -18.34 -4.70
C GLU A 120 -6.78 -18.73 -4.76
N ARG A 121 -7.66 -17.75 -4.92
CA ARG A 121 -9.09 -17.99 -5.14
C ARG A 121 -9.43 -17.86 -6.62
N THR A 122 -10.04 -18.89 -7.17
CA THR A 122 -10.52 -18.91 -8.54
C THR A 122 -11.83 -18.12 -8.71
N PRO A 123 -12.22 -17.71 -9.92
CA PRO A 123 -13.51 -17.05 -10.17
C PRO A 123 -14.72 -17.90 -9.77
N ASP A 124 -14.65 -19.23 -9.91
CA ASP A 124 -15.68 -20.19 -9.47
C ASP A 124 -15.63 -20.49 -7.96
N GLY A 125 -14.72 -19.85 -7.22
CA GLY A 125 -14.72 -19.86 -5.75
C GLY A 125 -14.01 -21.03 -5.09
N ARG A 126 -13.10 -21.71 -5.80
CA ARG A 126 -12.19 -22.70 -5.21
C ARG A 126 -10.94 -22.01 -4.66
N ASP A 127 -10.41 -22.55 -3.57
CA ASP A 127 -9.14 -22.12 -2.98
C ASP A 127 -8.03 -23.10 -3.40
N LEU A 128 -6.98 -22.58 -4.03
CA LEU A 128 -5.80 -23.30 -4.52
C LEU A 128 -4.55 -22.78 -3.81
N ASN A 129 -3.44 -23.52 -3.90
CA ASN A 129 -2.10 -23.06 -3.50
C ASN A 129 -2.06 -22.44 -2.08
N VAL A 130 -2.58 -23.18 -1.10
CA VAL A 130 -2.77 -22.67 0.27
C VAL A 130 -1.46 -22.77 1.05
N ILE A 131 -0.94 -21.61 1.47
CA ILE A 131 0.10 -21.46 2.47
C ILE A 131 -0.58 -21.18 3.81
N GLN A 132 -0.24 -21.96 4.84
CA GLN A 132 -0.69 -21.75 6.21
C GLN A 132 0.47 -21.23 7.06
N VAL A 133 0.36 -20.00 7.55
CA VAL A 133 1.33 -19.46 8.53
C VAL A 133 0.81 -19.62 9.96
N PRO A 134 1.70 -19.71 10.96
CA PRO A 134 1.30 -19.65 12.36
C PRO A 134 0.64 -18.31 12.70
N LEU A 135 -0.43 -18.35 13.49
CA LEU A 135 -1.07 -17.17 14.03
C LEU A 135 -0.15 -16.45 15.03
N ASN A 136 -0.31 -15.13 15.14
CA ASN A 136 0.28 -14.38 16.24
C ASN A 136 -0.65 -14.44 17.46
N GLU A 137 -0.36 -15.33 18.40
CA GLU A 137 -1.18 -15.52 19.61
C GLU A 137 -1.18 -14.32 20.56
N LYS A 138 -0.14 -13.47 20.51
CA LYS A 138 -0.08 -12.25 21.33
C LYS A 138 -1.01 -11.17 20.80
N ASP A 139 -1.10 -11.04 19.48
CA ASP A 139 -2.00 -10.12 18.81
C ASP A 139 -2.37 -10.64 17.42
N ARG A 140 -3.58 -11.21 17.31
CA ARG A 140 -4.11 -11.76 16.04
C ARG A 140 -4.28 -10.70 14.96
N HIS A 141 -4.42 -9.42 15.33
CA HIS A 141 -4.44 -8.32 14.37
C HIS A 141 -3.08 -8.12 13.68
N GLN A 142 -2.02 -8.73 14.19
CA GLN A 142 -0.67 -8.64 13.66
C GLN A 142 -0.15 -10.02 13.23
N THR A 143 -0.99 -10.84 12.59
CA THR A 143 -0.54 -12.11 12.00
C THR A 143 0.10 -11.89 10.63
N LEU A 144 -0.63 -11.28 9.70
CA LEU A 144 -0.23 -10.97 8.33
C LEU A 144 -0.38 -9.47 8.04
N ARG A 145 0.37 -8.97 7.06
CA ARG A 145 0.10 -7.70 6.37
C ARG A 145 0.12 -7.94 4.86
N MET A 146 0.91 -7.19 4.09
CA MET A 146 0.90 -7.31 2.64
C MET A 146 1.58 -8.61 2.20
N VAL A 147 0.93 -9.25 1.24
CA VAL A 147 1.42 -10.45 0.58
C VAL A 147 1.43 -10.18 -0.91
N ARG A 148 2.47 -10.63 -1.62
CA ARG A 148 2.62 -10.41 -3.05
C ARG A 148 3.01 -11.69 -3.77
N ARG A 149 2.29 -12.03 -4.84
CA ARG A 149 2.76 -12.98 -5.86
C ARG A 149 3.71 -12.23 -6.78
N LEU A 150 4.91 -12.77 -6.95
CA LEU A 150 5.93 -12.25 -7.85
C LEU A 150 5.77 -12.85 -9.26
N PRO A 151 6.31 -12.19 -10.31
CA PRO A 151 6.22 -12.69 -11.69
C PRO A 151 6.79 -14.10 -11.91
N ASN A 152 7.78 -14.49 -11.12
CA ASN A 152 8.39 -15.83 -11.17
C ASN A 152 7.56 -16.92 -10.47
N GLY A 153 6.39 -16.58 -9.90
CA GLY A 153 5.53 -17.51 -9.18
C GLY A 153 5.80 -17.60 -7.68
N ASP A 154 6.91 -17.05 -7.18
CA ASP A 154 7.20 -17.00 -5.74
C ASP A 154 6.19 -16.08 -5.02
N THR A 155 5.88 -16.37 -3.76
CA THR A 155 4.97 -15.59 -2.92
C THR A 155 5.72 -15.00 -1.73
N LEU A 156 5.77 -13.67 -1.65
CA LEU A 156 6.38 -12.93 -0.56
C LEU A 156 5.32 -12.65 0.53
N VAL A 157 5.57 -13.12 1.76
CA VAL A 157 4.62 -13.11 2.87
C VAL A 157 5.20 -12.30 4.03
N CYS A 158 4.55 -11.19 4.38
CA CYS A 158 4.89 -10.40 5.56
C CYS A 158 4.11 -10.88 6.78
N ARG A 159 4.78 -11.57 7.70
CA ARG A 159 4.25 -11.97 9.00
C ARG A 159 4.47 -10.83 9.99
N SER A 160 3.41 -10.06 10.14
CA SER A 160 3.38 -8.70 10.69
C SER A 160 4.09 -8.53 12.03
N GLY A 161 3.41 -8.86 13.14
CA GLY A 161 3.87 -8.51 14.50
C GLY A 161 4.95 -9.44 15.04
N VAL A 162 5.14 -10.60 14.42
CA VAL A 162 6.27 -11.49 14.70
C VAL A 162 7.55 -11.05 13.98
N GLY A 163 7.45 -10.09 13.05
CA GLY A 163 8.59 -9.48 12.38
C GLY A 163 9.33 -10.43 11.46
N ILE A 164 8.62 -11.22 10.66
CA ILE A 164 9.23 -12.16 9.71
C ILE A 164 8.74 -11.84 8.29
N VAL A 165 9.65 -11.84 7.33
CA VAL A 165 9.31 -11.86 5.90
C VAL A 165 9.80 -13.17 5.31
N GLU A 166 8.89 -13.92 4.68
CA GLU A 166 9.18 -15.22 4.06
C GLU A 166 8.92 -15.15 2.55
N LEU A 167 9.78 -15.81 1.78
CA LEU A 167 9.59 -16.04 0.35
C LEU A 167 9.25 -17.51 0.14
N TYR A 168 8.06 -17.79 -0.37
CA TYR A 168 7.60 -19.13 -0.69
C TYR A 168 7.77 -19.41 -2.19
N GLY A 169 8.24 -20.60 -2.55
CA GLY A 169 8.26 -21.07 -3.92
C GLY A 169 6.87 -21.42 -4.45
N PRO A 170 6.72 -21.67 -5.77
CA PRO A 170 5.48 -22.21 -6.35
C PRO A 170 5.10 -23.59 -5.78
N ASP A 171 6.07 -24.31 -5.20
CA ASP A 171 5.87 -25.56 -4.46
C ASP A 171 5.36 -25.36 -3.03
N LEU A 172 5.05 -24.11 -2.66
CA LEU A 172 4.53 -23.69 -1.36
C LEU A 172 5.51 -23.89 -0.19
N LYS A 173 6.81 -24.07 -0.48
CA LYS A 173 7.85 -24.18 0.55
C LYS A 173 8.58 -22.86 0.74
N VAL A 174 9.00 -22.58 1.97
CA VAL A 174 9.84 -21.43 2.28
C VAL A 174 11.21 -21.62 1.62
N LYS A 175 11.59 -20.69 0.75
CA LYS A 175 12.91 -20.59 0.11
C LYS A 175 13.85 -19.65 0.85
N TRP A 176 13.29 -18.66 1.54
CA TRP A 176 14.02 -17.65 2.30
C TRP A 176 13.14 -17.09 3.41
N SER A 177 13.75 -16.76 4.56
CA SER A 177 13.06 -16.20 5.72
C SER A 177 13.96 -15.21 6.45
N GLN A 178 13.50 -13.99 6.64
CA GLN A 178 14.24 -12.93 7.33
C GLN A 178 13.49 -12.47 8.58
N GLN A 179 14.14 -12.61 9.72
CA GLN A 179 13.72 -11.96 10.95
C GLN A 179 14.16 -10.50 10.92
N VAL A 180 13.24 -9.61 11.25
CA VAL A 180 13.46 -8.17 11.40
C VAL A 180 13.04 -7.71 12.78
N LYS A 181 13.57 -6.55 13.20
CA LYS A 181 13.15 -5.88 14.43
C LYS A 181 12.07 -4.86 14.09
N GLY A 182 10.81 -5.22 14.33
CA GLY A 182 9.66 -4.37 14.06
C GLY A 182 8.54 -5.12 13.37
N LEU A 183 7.48 -4.39 13.04
CA LEU A 183 6.32 -4.94 12.34
C LEU A 183 6.62 -5.00 10.84
N ALA A 184 6.73 -6.21 10.27
CA ALA A 184 6.93 -6.39 8.83
C ALA A 184 5.64 -6.09 8.07
N PHE A 185 5.55 -4.92 7.43
CA PHE A 185 4.30 -4.47 6.83
C PHE A 185 4.17 -4.88 5.36
N ALA A 186 5.16 -4.51 4.56
CA ALA A 186 5.23 -4.80 3.14
C ALA A 186 6.67 -5.07 2.74
N ALA A 187 6.85 -5.82 1.66
CA ALA A 187 8.14 -6.09 1.10
C ALA A 187 8.08 -6.15 -0.44
N VAL A 188 9.19 -5.83 -1.09
CA VAL A 188 9.34 -5.89 -2.55
C VAL A 188 10.78 -6.28 -2.89
N PRO A 189 11.00 -7.24 -3.80
CA PRO A 189 12.35 -7.57 -4.25
C PRO A 189 12.87 -6.53 -5.25
N ASP A 190 14.19 -6.36 -5.30
CA ASP A 190 14.88 -5.73 -6.42
C ASP A 190 15.27 -6.75 -7.51
N PRO A 191 15.73 -6.31 -8.69
CA PRO A 191 16.15 -7.23 -9.76
C PRO A 191 17.34 -8.13 -9.41
N ALA A 192 18.12 -7.79 -8.39
CA ALA A 192 19.23 -8.61 -7.90
C ALA A 192 18.78 -9.68 -6.89
N GLY A 193 17.50 -9.70 -6.52
CA GLY A 193 16.92 -10.62 -5.55
C GLY A 193 17.08 -10.18 -4.09
N ASN A 194 17.57 -8.97 -3.83
CA ASN A 194 17.52 -8.38 -2.49
C ASN A 194 16.09 -7.97 -2.17
N VAL A 195 15.72 -7.89 -0.89
CA VAL A 195 14.34 -7.61 -0.48
C VAL A 195 14.29 -6.32 0.34
N TYR A 196 13.58 -5.31 -0.17
CA TYR A 196 13.17 -4.15 0.61
C TYR A 196 12.02 -4.54 1.54
N ILE A 197 12.07 -4.12 2.80
CA ILE A 197 11.05 -4.37 3.82
C ILE A 197 10.70 -3.07 4.53
N ALA A 198 9.42 -2.71 4.54
CA ALA A 198 8.88 -1.58 5.30
C ALA A 198 8.47 -2.04 6.71
N LEU A 199 9.01 -1.36 7.73
CA LEU A 199 8.89 -1.71 9.15
C LEU A 199 8.19 -0.63 9.98
N LEU A 200 7.30 0.15 9.36
CA LEU A 200 6.66 1.36 9.93
C LEU A 200 7.61 2.54 10.16
N ASP A 201 8.67 2.37 10.94
CA ASP A 201 9.61 3.47 11.27
C ASP A 201 10.82 3.55 10.34
N ARG A 202 11.12 2.46 9.63
CA ARG A 202 12.23 2.34 8.68
C ARG A 202 11.90 1.48 7.46
N ILE A 203 12.76 1.55 6.46
CA ILE A 203 12.83 0.61 5.34
C ILE A 203 14.24 0.02 5.34
N GLN A 204 14.35 -1.30 5.15
CA GLN A 204 15.61 -2.02 5.09
C GLN A 204 15.71 -2.82 3.79
N LEU A 205 16.91 -2.92 3.22
CA LEU A 205 17.22 -3.81 2.10
C LEU A 205 18.08 -4.96 2.61
N TRP A 206 17.63 -6.19 2.39
CA TRP A 206 18.32 -7.40 2.83
C TRP A 206 18.76 -8.24 1.64
N SER A 207 19.99 -8.75 1.69
CA SER A 207 20.49 -9.69 0.70
C SER A 207 19.87 -11.09 0.88
N PRO A 208 19.90 -11.94 -0.15
CA PRO A 208 19.58 -13.37 -0.01
C PRO A 208 20.44 -14.07 1.06
N GLY A 209 21.66 -13.57 1.30
CA GLY A 209 22.58 -14.04 2.35
C GLY A 209 22.30 -13.47 3.74
N HIS A 210 21.16 -12.82 3.96
CA HIS A 210 20.75 -12.22 5.25
C HIS A 210 21.63 -11.06 5.74
N GLU A 211 22.28 -10.35 4.82
CA GLU A 211 23.05 -9.16 5.13
C GLU A 211 22.18 -7.90 4.96
N LEU A 212 22.23 -6.99 5.92
CA LEU A 212 21.59 -5.67 5.80
C LEU A 212 22.44 -4.80 4.87
N LEU A 213 21.93 -4.53 3.67
CA LEU A 213 22.65 -3.77 2.64
C LEU A 213 22.38 -2.27 2.71
N TRP A 214 21.19 -1.88 3.15
CA TRP A 214 20.76 -0.48 3.19
C TRP A 214 19.63 -0.26 4.20
N GLU A 215 19.59 0.91 4.82
CA GLU A 215 18.53 1.30 5.75
C GLU A 215 18.17 2.80 5.61
N PHE A 216 16.87 3.09 5.60
CA PHE A 216 16.33 4.44 5.76
C PHE A 216 15.43 4.48 7.00
N VAL A 217 15.73 5.39 7.93
CA VAL A 217 14.92 5.62 9.13
C VAL A 217 14.17 6.92 8.97
N GLY A 218 12.83 6.89 9.09
CA GLY A 218 11.98 8.05 8.80
C GLY A 218 12.35 9.30 9.60
N LYS A 219 12.74 9.14 10.87
CA LYS A 219 13.13 10.25 11.76
C LYS A 219 14.37 11.02 11.30
N ASP A 220 15.26 10.37 10.54
CA ASP A 220 16.52 10.96 10.08
C ASP A 220 16.35 11.78 8.79
N SER A 221 15.14 11.77 8.21
CA SER A 221 14.83 12.47 6.95
C SER A 221 14.61 13.98 7.09
N GLY A 222 14.45 14.49 8.32
CA GLY A 222 13.98 15.86 8.58
C GLY A 222 12.48 16.08 8.31
N LEU A 223 11.76 15.04 7.89
CA LEU A 223 10.31 15.03 7.70
C LEU A 223 9.63 14.18 8.78
N PRO A 224 8.36 14.46 9.13
CA PRO A 224 7.58 13.66 10.09
C PRO A 224 7.09 12.34 9.47
N ILE A 225 8.00 11.51 8.95
CA ILE A 225 7.68 10.21 8.34
C ILE A 225 7.50 9.16 9.44
N LYS A 226 6.32 8.54 9.47
CA LYS A 226 5.96 7.44 10.36
C LYS A 226 5.03 6.47 9.65
N ASN A 227 4.94 5.25 10.17
CA ASN A 227 4.04 4.20 9.69
C ASN A 227 4.16 3.93 8.18
N MET A 228 5.39 3.79 7.67
CA MET A 228 5.66 3.33 6.32
C MET A 228 5.05 1.95 6.09
N THR A 229 4.16 1.87 5.12
CA THR A 229 3.29 0.73 4.83
C THR A 229 3.60 0.15 3.45
N GLY A 230 2.67 0.18 2.50
CA GLY A 230 2.88 -0.34 1.15
C GLY A 230 4.05 0.35 0.45
N ILE A 231 4.85 -0.45 -0.26
CA ILE A 231 6.02 0.00 -1.02
C ILE A 231 6.02 -0.54 -2.45
N HIS A 232 6.48 0.28 -3.37
CA HIS A 232 6.73 -0.07 -4.77
C HIS A 232 8.15 0.31 -5.16
N LEU A 233 8.90 -0.61 -5.75
CA LEU A 233 10.17 -0.33 -6.39
C LEU A 233 9.95 0.07 -7.84
N LEU A 234 10.51 1.21 -8.25
CA LEU A 234 10.44 1.72 -9.60
C LEU A 234 11.66 1.25 -10.43
N PRO A 235 11.58 1.21 -11.78
CA PRO A 235 12.70 0.80 -12.64
C PRO A 235 13.99 1.61 -12.46
N ASN A 236 13.88 2.87 -12.01
CA ASN A 236 15.03 3.72 -11.71
C ASN A 236 15.66 3.47 -10.33
N GLY A 237 15.14 2.49 -9.56
CA GLY A 237 15.61 2.15 -8.21
C GLY A 237 14.98 2.97 -7.09
N ASN A 238 14.10 3.93 -7.38
CA ASN A 238 13.39 4.67 -6.35
C ASN A 238 12.29 3.81 -5.70
N LEU A 239 11.90 4.15 -4.48
CA LEU A 239 10.75 3.58 -3.79
C LEU A 239 9.62 4.59 -3.70
N VAL A 240 8.41 4.19 -4.07
CA VAL A 240 7.17 4.90 -3.70
C VAL A 240 6.58 4.23 -2.47
N VAL A 241 6.31 5.02 -1.43
CA VAL A 241 5.99 4.53 -0.10
C VAL A 241 4.72 5.21 0.41
N GLY A 242 3.77 4.41 0.90
CA GLY A 242 2.60 4.89 1.63
C GLY A 242 2.89 5.04 3.12
N CYS A 243 2.16 5.93 3.79
CA CYS A 243 2.22 6.12 5.24
C CYS A 243 0.81 6.12 5.87
N TYR A 244 0.65 5.35 6.94
CA TYR A 244 -0.62 5.25 7.68
C TYR A 244 -0.76 6.34 8.77
N ALA A 245 -2.00 6.76 9.03
CA ALA A 245 -2.39 7.71 10.06
C ALA A 245 -1.62 9.05 10.02
N CYS A 246 -1.50 9.63 8.82
CA CYS A 246 -0.93 10.96 8.64
C CYS A 246 -1.96 12.04 9.00
N GLY A 247 -1.58 13.02 9.81
CA GLY A 247 -2.31 14.27 10.05
C GLY A 247 -1.89 15.40 9.09
N PRO A 248 -2.39 16.64 9.30
CA PRO A 248 -1.96 17.80 8.54
C PRO A 248 -0.48 18.03 8.76
N ARG A 249 0.23 18.32 7.67
CA ARG A 249 1.69 18.50 7.63
C ARG A 249 2.49 17.21 7.80
N ASP A 250 1.86 16.06 8.04
CA ASP A 250 2.55 14.76 8.02
C ASP A 250 2.84 14.30 6.58
N VAL A 251 3.48 13.13 6.45
CA VAL A 251 3.74 12.47 5.17
C VAL A 251 2.74 11.35 5.01
N GLY A 252 1.84 11.46 4.02
CA GLY A 252 0.89 10.41 3.67
C GLY A 252 1.42 9.45 2.61
N ALA A 253 2.28 9.95 1.71
CA ALA A 253 3.07 9.14 0.80
C ALA A 253 4.31 9.92 0.35
N PHE A 254 5.33 9.24 -0.17
CA PHE A 254 6.54 9.87 -0.69
C PHE A 254 7.28 8.99 -1.70
N GLU A 255 8.18 9.60 -2.48
CA GLU A 255 9.17 8.88 -3.29
C GLU A 255 10.58 9.08 -2.73
N LEU A 256 11.33 7.99 -2.63
CA LEU A 256 12.64 7.91 -2.00
C LEU A 256 13.68 7.37 -2.98
N THR A 257 14.79 8.08 -3.13
CA THR A 257 15.90 7.61 -3.96
C THR A 257 16.79 6.59 -3.23
N PRO A 258 17.61 5.78 -3.93
CA PRO A 258 18.65 4.95 -3.32
C PRO A 258 19.63 5.74 -2.42
N ARG A 259 19.80 7.05 -2.70
CA ARG A 259 20.62 7.97 -1.90
C ARG A 259 19.90 8.52 -0.67
N LYS A 260 18.72 7.99 -0.33
CA LYS A 260 17.89 8.38 0.83
C LYS A 260 17.34 9.81 0.74
N THR A 261 17.18 10.34 -0.48
CA THR A 261 16.58 11.65 -0.73
C THR A 261 15.08 11.48 -1.00
N VAL A 262 14.24 12.22 -0.27
CA VAL A 262 12.80 12.30 -0.55
C VAL A 262 12.58 13.31 -1.67
N LEU A 263 12.05 12.87 -2.82
CA LEU A 263 11.84 13.72 -4.00
C LEU A 263 10.55 14.53 -3.89
N TRP A 264 9.48 13.88 -3.46
CA TRP A 264 8.20 14.52 -3.19
C TRP A 264 7.52 13.83 -2.03
N ARG A 265 6.60 14.55 -1.39
CA ARG A 265 5.65 13.98 -0.42
C ARG A 265 4.23 14.42 -0.73
N TYR A 266 3.28 13.55 -0.45
CA TYR A 266 1.85 13.84 -0.40
C TYR A 266 1.43 14.14 1.04
N ALA A 267 0.67 15.21 1.24
CA ALA A 267 0.01 15.51 2.51
C ALA A 267 -1.47 15.85 2.31
N THR A 268 -2.30 15.45 3.28
CA THR A 268 -3.73 15.82 3.32
C THR A 268 -3.89 17.27 3.83
N PRO A 269 -4.78 18.07 3.22
CA PRO A 269 -4.98 19.46 3.61
C PRO A 269 -5.90 19.62 4.84
N LYS A 270 -6.58 18.56 5.32
CA LYS A 270 -7.47 18.60 6.50
C LYS A 270 -6.95 17.77 7.67
N ARG A 271 -7.20 18.25 8.90
CA ARG A 271 -6.90 17.53 10.16
C ARG A 271 -7.85 16.36 10.34
N GLY A 272 -7.35 15.15 10.16
CA GLY A 272 -8.15 13.92 10.27
C GLY A 272 -7.41 12.71 9.74
N ARG A 273 -7.88 11.53 10.15
CA ARG A 273 -7.33 10.17 9.96
C ARG A 273 -7.23 9.73 8.50
N ASP A 274 -6.58 10.51 7.63
CA ASP A 274 -6.24 9.99 6.32
C ASP A 274 -5.12 8.97 6.48
N SER A 275 -5.22 7.87 5.76
CA SER A 275 -4.22 6.81 5.84
C SER A 275 -3.99 6.22 4.48
N HIS A 276 -2.74 5.91 4.16
CA HIS A 276 -2.40 5.31 2.87
C HIS A 276 -1.67 4.00 3.14
N MET A 277 -2.44 2.98 3.52
CA MET A 277 -1.93 1.63 3.79
C MET A 277 -1.37 1.01 2.51
N ALA A 278 -2.14 1.11 1.42
CA ALA A 278 -1.69 0.76 0.08
C ALA A 278 -1.54 2.01 -0.78
N ILE A 279 -0.55 1.93 -1.65
CA ILE A 279 -0.27 2.92 -2.69
C ILE A 279 0.15 2.19 -3.95
N GLN A 280 -0.17 2.75 -5.10
CA GLN A 280 0.28 2.25 -6.40
C GLN A 280 0.58 3.47 -7.28
N LEU A 281 1.79 3.55 -7.81
CA LEU A 281 2.08 4.48 -8.91
C LEU A 281 1.49 3.90 -10.19
N LEU A 282 0.59 4.63 -10.84
CA LEU A 282 -0.10 4.21 -12.07
C LEU A 282 0.79 4.46 -13.30
N ASP A 283 2.01 3.95 -13.23
CA ASP A 283 2.98 3.94 -14.31
C ASP A 283 2.75 2.70 -15.20
N PRO A 284 2.53 2.86 -16.51
CA PRO A 284 2.48 1.75 -17.46
C PRO A 284 3.75 0.88 -17.51
N ALA A 285 4.91 1.43 -17.16
CA ALA A 285 6.22 0.79 -17.25
C ALA A 285 6.62 0.05 -15.97
N ILE A 286 6.09 0.47 -14.82
CA ILE A 286 6.13 -0.39 -13.63
C ILE A 286 5.22 -1.54 -13.97
N ALA A 287 5.76 -2.75 -13.93
CA ALA A 287 4.93 -3.93 -13.92
C ALA A 287 3.86 -3.68 -12.84
N THR A 288 2.64 -3.38 -13.29
CA THR A 288 1.47 -3.82 -12.55
C THR A 288 1.79 -5.25 -12.13
N PRO A 289 1.34 -5.70 -10.97
CA PRO A 289 1.53 -7.10 -10.63
C PRO A 289 1.04 -8.10 -11.71
N ASN A 290 0.40 -7.63 -12.80
CA ASN A 290 0.17 -8.35 -14.04
C ASN A 290 0.27 -7.43 -15.29
N ARG A 291 1.47 -7.12 -15.78
CA ARG A 291 1.72 -6.95 -17.22
C ARG A 291 2.59 -8.08 -17.69
#